data_AF-A0AB35TQL1-F1
#
_entry.id   AF-A0AB35TQL1-F1
#
_cell.length_a   1.000
_cell.length_b   1.000
_cell.length_c   1.000
_cell.angle_alpha   90.00
_cell.angle_beta   90.00
_cell.angle_gamma   90.00
#
_symmetry.space_group_name_H-M   'P 1'
#
loop_
_entity.id
_entity.type
_entity.pdbx_description
1 polymer ?
#
loop_
_entity_poly.entity_id
_entity_poly.type
_entity_poly.pdbx_seq_one_letter_code
_entity_poly.pdbx_strand_id
1 'polypeptide(L)'
;MNKQAERPPRDRLVLEYSLEAPPEKVWRALSVPELREQWLPTGDLAQAEPLAATPGEAVSYRLRDDQPPFLESVVTLQIVPDAGGGSLLRIIHQLDAANDGPPTVMRAA
;
A
#
# COMPACT_ATOMS: atom_id res chain seq x y z
N MET A 1 -24.62 -24.54 6.07
CA MET A 1 -23.98 -23.30 6.57
C MET A 1 -22.68 -23.13 5.81
N ASN A 2 -22.75 -22.60 4.59
CA ASN A 2 -21.59 -22.54 3.70
C ASN A 2 -20.95 -21.15 3.88
N LYS A 3 -19.91 -21.07 4.70
CA LYS A 3 -19.04 -19.89 4.73
C LYS A 3 -18.19 -19.95 3.48
N GLN A 4 -18.71 -19.41 2.37
CA GLN A 4 -17.87 -19.06 1.24
C GLN A 4 -16.86 -18.03 1.76
N ALA A 5 -15.61 -18.44 1.93
CA ALA A 5 -14.52 -17.50 2.12
C ALA A 5 -14.47 -16.66 0.83
N GLU A 6 -14.90 -15.41 0.90
CA GLU A 6 -14.73 -14.45 -0.18
C GLU A 6 -13.24 -14.44 -0.53
N ARG A 7 -12.92 -15.00 -1.69
CA ARG A 7 -11.59 -14.88 -2.26
C ARG A 7 -11.38 -13.37 -2.45
N PRO A 8 -10.30 -12.77 -1.92
CA PRO A 8 -10.09 -11.35 -2.11
C PRO A 8 -10.14 -11.06 -3.62
N PRO A 9 -10.65 -9.88 -4.03
CA PRO A 9 -10.60 -9.45 -5.42
C PRO A 9 -9.21 -9.71 -5.98
N ARG A 10 -9.09 -10.13 -7.24
CA ARG A 10 -7.77 -10.44 -7.86
C ARG A 10 -6.78 -9.27 -7.74
N ASP A 11 -7.32 -8.08 -7.53
CA ASP A 11 -6.61 -6.81 -7.54
C ASP A 11 -6.30 -6.30 -6.12
N ARG A 12 -6.51 -7.15 -5.10
CA ARG A 12 -6.22 -6.83 -3.69
C ARG A 12 -5.22 -7.82 -3.09
N LEU A 13 -4.06 -7.30 -2.70
CA LEU A 13 -3.04 -8.01 -1.95
C LEU A 13 -2.99 -7.47 -0.51
N VAL A 14 -2.89 -8.37 0.47
CA VAL A 14 -2.72 -8.01 1.88
C VAL A 14 -1.48 -8.71 2.41
N LEU A 15 -0.57 -7.93 2.98
CA LEU A 15 0.66 -8.41 3.61
C LEU A 15 0.68 -7.94 5.06
N GLU A 16 1.22 -8.76 5.95
CA GLU A 16 1.29 -8.47 7.38
C GLU A 16 2.71 -8.76 7.90
N TYR A 17 3.27 -7.81 8.64
CA TYR A 17 4.63 -7.86 9.15
C TYR A 17 4.66 -7.43 10.61
N SER A 18 5.19 -8.29 11.49
CA SER A 18 5.50 -7.91 12.87
C SER A 18 6.82 -7.13 12.90
N LEU A 19 6.81 -5.98 13.56
CA LEU A 19 7.94 -5.09 13.74
C LEU A 19 8.21 -4.93 15.24
N GLU A 20 9.48 -5.04 15.64
CA GLU A 20 9.93 -4.75 17.02
C GLU A 20 9.94 -3.25 17.36
N ALA A 21 9.45 -2.41 16.45
CA ALA A 21 9.34 -0.97 16.63
C ALA A 21 7.97 -0.58 17.18
N PRO A 22 7.89 0.39 18.11
CA PRO A 22 6.62 0.88 18.60
C PRO A 22 5.86 1.67 17.52
N PRO A 23 4.51 1.76 17.61
CA PRO A 23 3.66 2.35 16.56
C PRO A 23 4.07 3.77 16.16
N GLU A 24 4.53 4.59 17.09
CA GLU A 24 4.91 5.98 16.84
C GLU A 24 6.16 6.07 15.96
N LYS A 25 7.09 5.12 16.13
CA LYS A 25 8.30 5.03 15.30
C LYS A 25 7.96 4.57 13.89
N VAL A 26 7.07 3.58 13.78
CA VAL A 26 6.58 3.11 12.47
C VAL A 26 5.84 4.24 11.77
N TRP A 27 4.92 4.93 12.46
CA TRP A 27 4.19 6.08 11.93
C TRP A 27 5.11 7.13 11.35
N ARG A 28 6.14 7.53 12.10
CA ARG A 28 7.14 8.48 11.62
C ARG A 28 7.86 8.02 10.35
N ALA A 29 8.21 6.74 10.27
CA ALA A 29 8.86 6.19 9.08
C ALA A 29 7.95 6.20 7.85
N LEU A 30 6.63 6.10 8.05
CA LEU A 30 5.64 6.15 6.99
C LEU A 30 5.25 7.58 6.58
N SER A 31 5.07 8.49 7.54
CA SER A 31 4.45 9.79 7.32
C SER A 31 5.43 10.94 7.07
N VAL A 32 6.70 10.80 7.52
CA VAL A 32 7.73 11.83 7.34
C VAL A 32 8.42 11.60 6.00
N PRO A 33 8.32 12.52 5.01
CA PRO A 33 8.85 12.30 3.67
C PRO A 33 10.32 11.89 3.64
N GLU A 34 11.17 12.55 4.42
CA GLU A 34 12.62 12.31 4.46
C GLU A 34 13.00 10.94 5.03
N LEU A 35 12.13 10.36 5.87
CA LEU A 35 12.30 8.99 6.39
C LEU A 35 11.69 7.97 5.44
N ARG A 36 10.54 8.28 4.85
CA ARG A 36 9.83 7.44 3.88
C ARG A 36 10.69 7.20 2.64
N GLU A 37 11.32 8.23 2.09
CA GLU A 37 12.16 8.15 0.89
C GLU A 37 13.34 7.17 1.00
N GLN A 38 13.74 6.81 2.22
CA GLN A 38 14.82 5.83 2.44
C GLN A 38 14.41 4.40 2.05
N TRP A 39 13.11 4.11 1.95
CA TRP A 39 12.60 2.77 1.65
C TRP A 39 11.41 2.74 0.68
N LEU A 40 10.73 3.88 0.47
CA LEU A 40 9.72 4.10 -0.56
C LEU A 40 10.06 5.40 -1.31
N PRO A 41 10.84 5.30 -2.40
CA PRO A 41 11.25 6.45 -3.21
C PRO A 41 10.04 7.24 -3.75
N THR A 42 10.16 8.56 -3.79
CA THR A 42 9.12 9.44 -4.35
C THR A 42 8.81 9.15 -5.83
N GLY A 43 9.75 8.54 -6.57
CA GLY A 43 9.54 8.12 -7.96
C GLY A 43 8.52 6.99 -8.14
N ASP A 44 8.29 6.17 -7.10
CA ASP A 44 7.31 5.07 -7.12
C ASP A 44 5.91 5.57 -6.74
N LEU A 45 5.81 6.81 -6.23
CA LEU A 45 4.56 7.46 -5.88
C LEU A 45 4.00 8.20 -7.09
N ALA A 46 2.70 8.06 -7.34
CA ALA A 46 2.01 8.91 -8.32
C ALA A 46 1.92 10.38 -7.84
N GLN A 47 1.97 10.60 -6.53
CA GLN A 47 2.01 11.91 -5.88
C GLN A 47 2.69 11.81 -4.50
N ALA A 48 3.39 12.86 -4.07
CA ALA A 48 4.16 12.84 -2.84
C ALA A 48 3.29 12.81 -1.58
N GLU A 49 2.12 13.45 -1.65
CA GLU A 49 1.16 13.57 -0.56
C GLU A 49 0.33 12.29 -0.37
N PRO A 50 0.02 11.92 0.88
CA PRO A 50 -0.88 10.81 1.14
C PRO A 50 -2.31 11.14 0.66
N LEU A 51 -3.01 10.12 0.15
CA LEU A 51 -4.44 10.20 -0.17
C LEU A 51 -5.30 10.36 1.09
N ALA A 52 -4.90 9.69 2.17
CA ALA A 52 -5.55 9.74 3.47
C ALA A 52 -4.53 9.40 4.55
N ALA A 53 -4.67 10.02 5.72
CA ALA A 53 -3.81 9.78 6.86
C ALA A 53 -4.62 9.90 8.15
N THR A 54 -4.62 8.84 8.97
CA THR A 54 -5.08 8.82 10.35
C THR A 54 -3.84 8.67 11.23
N PRO A 55 -3.42 9.72 11.95
CA PRO A 55 -2.18 9.71 12.74
C PRO A 55 -2.05 8.50 13.66
N GLY A 56 -0.93 7.79 13.55
CA GLY A 56 -0.62 6.62 14.37
C GLY A 56 -1.34 5.33 13.98
N GLU A 57 -2.32 5.39 13.07
CA GLU A 57 -3.16 4.23 12.73
C GLU A 57 -3.02 3.80 11.27
N ALA A 58 -3.12 4.74 10.32
CA ALA A 58 -3.11 4.37 8.90
C ALA A 58 -2.68 5.52 7.99
N VAL A 59 -2.00 5.20 6.90
CA VAL A 59 -1.72 6.14 5.81
C VAL A 59 -1.89 5.45 4.46
N SER A 60 -2.45 6.16 3.49
CA SER A 60 -2.65 5.65 2.13
C SER A 60 -1.89 6.47 1.12
N TYR A 61 -1.16 5.81 0.24
CA TYR A 61 -0.42 6.42 -0.87
C TYR A 61 -0.92 5.90 -2.20
N ARG A 62 -0.78 6.76 -3.22
CA ARG A 62 -0.95 6.34 -4.60
C ARG A 62 0.40 5.98 -5.17
N LEU A 63 0.57 4.75 -5.63
CA LEU A 63 1.77 4.29 -6.31
C LEU A 63 1.50 4.21 -7.81
N ARG A 64 2.56 4.28 -8.60
CA ARG A 64 2.49 4.16 -10.06
C ARG A 64 3.63 3.29 -10.56
N ASP A 65 3.30 2.30 -11.39
CA ASP A 65 4.31 1.52 -12.08
C ASP A 65 5.11 2.39 -13.06
N ASP A 66 6.41 2.11 -13.15
CA ASP A 66 7.34 2.82 -14.04
C ASP A 66 7.32 2.30 -15.48
N GLN A 67 6.62 1.18 -15.73
CA GLN A 67 6.44 0.58 -17.06
C GLN A 67 5.03 0.83 -17.61
N PRO A 68 4.87 1.05 -18.93
CA PRO A 68 3.57 1.00 -19.57
C PRO A 68 2.81 -0.30 -19.21
N PRO A 69 1.50 -0.24 -18.90
CA PRO A 69 0.60 0.90 -19.08
C PRO A 69 0.59 1.94 -17.93
N PHE A 70 1.61 1.95 -17.06
CA PHE A 70 1.79 2.87 -15.91
C PHE A 70 0.62 2.80 -14.93
N LEU A 71 0.31 1.56 -14.52
CA LEU A 71 -0.81 1.27 -13.63
C LEU A 71 -0.65 2.01 -12.30
N GLU A 72 -1.76 2.55 -11.80
CA GLU A 72 -1.79 3.19 -10.48
C GLU A 72 -2.46 2.30 -9.43
N SER A 73 -1.93 2.29 -8.22
CA SER A 73 -2.52 1.56 -7.12
C SER A 73 -2.66 2.41 -5.88
N VAL A 74 -3.56 2.00 -5.00
CA VAL A 74 -3.69 2.55 -3.66
C VAL A 74 -3.11 1.56 -2.68
N VAL A 75 -2.07 1.99 -1.97
CA VAL A 75 -1.45 1.21 -0.89
C VAL A 75 -1.82 1.85 0.43
N THR A 76 -2.59 1.14 1.25
CA THR A 76 -2.90 1.52 2.63
C THR A 76 -2.01 0.76 3.59
N LEU A 77 -1.22 1.50 4.37
CA LEU A 77 -0.39 0.98 5.45
C LEU A 77 -1.11 1.22 6.77
N GLN A 78 -1.47 0.14 7.48
CA GLN A 78 -2.11 0.20 8.79
C GLN A 78 -1.13 -0.26 9.87
N ILE A 79 -1.12 0.43 10.99
CA ILE A 79 -0.27 0.14 12.15
C ILE A 79 -1.19 -0.30 13.28
N VAL A 80 -0.93 -1.49 13.82
CA VAL A 80 -1.64 -2.01 14.99
C VAL A 80 -0.61 -2.22 16.10
N PRO A 81 -0.82 -1.68 17.31
CA PRO A 81 0.04 -1.97 18.45
C PRO A 81 0.05 -3.48 18.76
N ASP A 82 1.24 -4.03 18.97
CA ASP A 82 1.40 -5.40 19.47
C ASP A 82 1.57 -5.42 21.00
N ALA A 83 1.16 -6.52 21.64
CA ALA A 83 1.26 -6.71 23.09
C ALA A 83 2.71 -6.68 23.61
N GLY A 84 3.70 -6.97 22.75
CA GLY A 84 5.13 -6.90 23.07
C GLY A 84 5.73 -5.47 23.03
N GLY A 85 4.93 -4.43 22.78
CA GLY A 85 5.43 -3.07 22.58
C GLY A 85 5.96 -2.79 21.18
N GLY A 86 5.85 -3.78 20.29
CA GLY A 86 6.09 -3.65 18.85
C GLY A 86 4.83 -3.21 18.09
N SER A 87 4.85 -3.40 16.78
CA SER A 87 3.72 -3.09 15.89
C SER A 87 3.51 -4.19 14.88
N LEU A 88 2.26 -4.48 14.55
CA LEU A 88 1.90 -5.20 13.34
C LEU A 88 1.64 -4.17 12.23
N LEU A 89 2.46 -4.19 11.19
CA LEU A 89 2.26 -3.42 9.97
C LEU A 89 1.47 -4.26 8.97
N ARG A 90 0.29 -3.78 8.59
CA ARG A 90 -0.54 -4.38 7.54
C ARG A 90 -0.50 -3.51 6.30
N ILE A 91 -0.09 -4.08 5.18
CA ILE A 91 0.00 -3.41 3.88
C ILE A 91 -1.11 -3.96 3.00
N ILE A 92 -2.02 -3.09 2.60
CA ILE A 92 -3.15 -3.41 1.73
C ILE A 92 -2.89 -2.71 0.40
N HIS A 93 -2.55 -3.49 -0.62
CA HIS A 93 -2.34 -3.00 -1.97
C HIS A 93 -3.60 -3.29 -2.78
N GLN A 94 -4.21 -2.25 -3.35
CA GLN A 94 -5.37 -2.36 -4.22
C GLN A 94 -5.10 -1.66 -5.54
N LEU A 95 -5.25 -2.36 -6.67
CA LEU A 95 -5.20 -1.72 -7.98
C LEU A 95 -6.37 -0.73 -8.10
N ASP A 96 -6.13 0.45 -8.69
CA ASP A 96 -7.22 1.40 -8.91
C ASP A 96 -8.20 0.82 -9.95
N ALA A 97 -9.51 0.96 -9.72
CA ALA A 97 -10.53 0.40 -10.61
C ALA A 97 -10.49 1.05 -12.01
N ALA A 98 -9.92 2.25 -12.12
CA ALA A 98 -9.66 2.91 -13.40
C ALA A 98 -8.62 2.18 -14.28
N ASN A 99 -7.84 1.25 -13.71
CA ASN A 99 -6.87 0.44 -14.45
C ASN A 99 -7.48 -0.76 -15.18
N ASP A 100 -8.77 -1.05 -15.00
CA ASP A 100 -9.47 -2.20 -15.60
C ASP A 100 -9.78 -1.98 -17.11
N GLY A 101 -8.90 -1.24 -17.80
CA GLY A 101 -8.94 -1.08 -19.25
C GLY A 101 -8.73 -2.42 -19.96
N PRO A 102 -9.30 -2.60 -21.17
CA PRO A 102 -9.16 -3.86 -21.89
C PRO A 102 -7.68 -4.20 -22.10
N PRO A 103 -7.28 -5.49 -22.02
CA PRO A 103 -5.89 -5.87 -22.22
C PRO A 103 -5.41 -5.37 -23.58
N THR A 104 -4.42 -4.48 -23.58
CA THR A 104 -3.77 -4.00 -24.80
C THR A 104 -3.09 -5.20 -25.47
N VAL A 105 -3.76 -5.76 -26.48
CA VAL A 105 -3.17 -6.76 -27.37
C VAL A 105 -2.19 -6.05 -28.30
N MET A 106 -0.90 -6.04 -27.95
CA MET A 106 0.14 -5.66 -28.90
C MET A 106 0.21 -6.72 -30.00
N ARG A 107 -0.33 -6.39 -31.18
CA ARG A 107 -0.09 -7.18 -32.40
C ARG A 107 1.22 -6.71 -33.02
N ALA A 108 2.24 -7.57 -32.95
CA ALA A 108 3.45 -7.42 -33.76
C ALA A 108 3.06 -7.54 -35.25
N ALA A 109 3.55 -6.61 -36.07
CA ALA A 109 3.41 -6.60 -37.52
C ALA A 109 4.54 -7.40 -38.19
#